data_AF-A0A0D6L425-F1
#
_entry.id   AF-A0A0D6L425-F1
#
_cell.length_a   1.000
_cell.length_b   1.000
_cell.length_c   1.000
_cell.angle_alpha   90.00
_cell.angle_beta   90.00
_cell.angle_gamma   90.00
#
_symmetry.space_group_name_H-M   'P 1'
#
loop_
_entity.id
_entity.type
_entity.pdbx_description
1 polymer ?
#
loop_
_entity_poly.entity_id
_entity_poly.type
_entity_poly.pdbx_seq_one_letter_code
_entity_poly.pdbx_strand_id
1 'polypeptide(L)'
;RAGRTGPGICYRLYSEEQYNKMDDFTTSEINRVSLQEMALRMISLNLGLDPRTFPFIERPETEKLNDALDILKFQLIRVVIAAGLYPQYTIPDPMNKYQHGQELFVHTRMKPFSLIHPNSSIAQYHAESLDARADNEGRSVRHQIPFYGLLLETTKPYICNVLPLPALAILLFAKKVLCDDWKLVMVDDFAEISFSRNQQCEEVMQSVVKIRKQLNEGLQRKLRGLMYNPRELSESINRFAYVLAEGDVEISMKRIVHPPRTLENVGFFLPNGEVEIDNEDYEIENTEVDYSDSGGQERVVED
;
A
#
# COMPACT_ATOMS: atom_id res chain seq x y z
N ARG A 1 37.45 -20.32 6.57
CA ARG A 1 37.49 -18.94 7.16
C ARG A 1 38.71 -18.72 8.07
N ALA A 2 39.07 -19.65 8.97
CA ALA A 2 40.12 -19.43 9.97
C ALA A 2 41.56 -19.19 9.44
N GLY A 3 41.91 -19.70 8.25
CA GLY A 3 43.29 -19.65 7.72
C GLY A 3 43.66 -18.45 6.83
N ARG A 4 43.02 -17.27 6.97
CA ARG A 4 43.26 -16.14 6.03
C ARG A 4 44.53 -15.34 6.29
N THR A 5 45.06 -15.37 7.52
CA THR A 5 46.21 -14.56 7.97
C THR A 5 47.32 -15.39 8.61
N GLY A 6 47.08 -16.67 8.85
CA GLY A 6 48.00 -17.61 9.50
C GLY A 6 47.33 -18.96 9.74
N PRO A 7 48.01 -19.92 10.40
CA PRO A 7 47.41 -21.21 10.76
C PRO A 7 46.18 -21.02 11.66
N GLY A 8 45.07 -21.68 11.31
CA GLY A 8 43.80 -21.53 12.03
C GLY A 8 43.04 -22.84 12.13
N ILE A 9 42.36 -23.04 13.26
CA ILE A 9 41.61 -24.26 13.58
C ILE A 9 40.12 -24.04 13.31
N CYS A 10 39.41 -25.07 12.84
CA CYS A 10 37.97 -25.05 12.62
C CYS A 10 37.33 -26.21 13.38
N TYR A 11 36.60 -25.89 14.45
CA TYR A 11 35.82 -26.87 15.21
C TYR A 11 34.47 -27.10 14.53
N ARG A 12 34.11 -28.37 14.30
CA ARG A 12 32.82 -28.80 13.76
C ARG A 12 31.99 -29.37 14.91
N LEU A 13 30.76 -28.88 15.07
CA LEU A 13 29.87 -29.24 16.19
C LEU A 13 28.86 -30.34 15.82
N TYR A 14 29.33 -31.32 15.04
CA TYR A 14 28.58 -32.48 14.57
C TYR A 14 29.51 -33.70 14.48
N SER A 15 28.95 -34.91 14.57
CA SER A 15 29.76 -36.13 14.52
C SER A 15 30.23 -36.46 13.09
N GLU A 16 31.25 -37.30 12.98
CA GLU A 16 31.74 -37.79 11.69
C GLU A 16 30.66 -38.59 10.93
N GLU A 17 29.86 -39.40 11.64
CA GLU A 17 28.69 -40.08 11.04
C GLU A 17 27.64 -39.12 10.51
N GLN A 18 27.42 -37.97 11.15
CA GLN A 18 26.50 -36.95 10.66
C GLN A 18 27.08 -36.26 9.43
N TYR A 19 28.37 -35.93 9.44
CA TYR A 19 29.06 -35.34 8.29
C TYR A 19 29.01 -36.25 7.05
N ASN A 20 29.26 -37.55 7.22
CA ASN A 20 29.21 -38.54 6.14
C ASN A 20 27.78 -38.83 5.62
N LYS A 21 26.74 -38.26 6.25
CA LYS A 21 25.34 -38.32 5.82
C LYS A 21 24.83 -37.00 5.23
N MET A 22 25.64 -35.94 5.23
CA MET A 22 25.28 -34.67 4.60
C MET A 22 25.53 -34.76 3.09
N ASP A 23 24.64 -34.19 2.29
CA ASP A 23 24.87 -34.00 0.86
C ASP A 23 26.07 -33.05 0.64
N ASP A 24 26.89 -33.33 -0.38
CA ASP A 24 28.04 -32.48 -0.75
C ASP A 24 27.63 -31.02 -1.06
N PHE A 25 26.38 -30.83 -1.49
CA PHE A 25 25.81 -29.53 -1.82
C PHE A 25 24.38 -29.41 -1.27
N THR A 26 24.03 -28.24 -0.74
CA THR A 26 22.64 -27.94 -0.39
C THR A 26 21.79 -27.81 -1.64
N THR A 27 20.53 -28.25 -1.59
CA THR A 27 19.52 -27.96 -2.63
C THR A 27 19.49 -26.48 -3.00
N SER A 28 19.36 -26.18 -4.29
CA SER A 28 19.44 -24.82 -4.80
C SER A 28 18.30 -23.93 -4.30
N GLU A 29 18.61 -22.64 -4.10
CA GLU A 29 17.69 -21.66 -3.54
C GLU A 29 16.40 -21.50 -4.37
N ILE A 30 16.52 -21.55 -5.71
CA ILE A 30 15.40 -21.49 -6.65
C ILE A 30 14.36 -22.62 -6.45
N ASN A 31 14.74 -23.74 -5.82
CA ASN A 31 13.85 -24.86 -5.51
C ASN A 31 13.30 -24.81 -4.07
N ARG A 32 13.83 -23.92 -3.22
CA ARG A 32 13.47 -23.75 -1.79
C ARG A 32 12.59 -22.53 -1.49
N VAL A 33 12.60 -21.50 -2.34
CA VAL A 33 11.98 -20.19 -2.08
C VAL A 33 10.75 -19.96 -2.98
N SER A 34 9.83 -19.08 -2.56
CA SER A 34 8.68 -18.66 -3.37
C SER A 34 9.14 -17.90 -4.62
N LEU A 35 8.63 -18.29 -5.78
CA LEU A 35 9.05 -17.72 -7.07
C LEU A 35 8.27 -16.46 -7.50
N GLN A 36 7.36 -15.97 -6.66
CA GLN A 36 6.49 -14.81 -6.97
C GLN A 36 7.30 -13.53 -7.23
N GLU A 37 8.25 -13.24 -6.34
CA GLU A 37 9.20 -12.12 -6.40
C GLU A 37 10.03 -12.18 -7.68
N MET A 38 10.73 -13.30 -7.89
CA MET A 38 11.52 -13.56 -9.10
C MET A 38 10.69 -13.40 -10.38
N ALA A 39 9.49 -13.97 -10.44
CA ALA A 39 8.62 -13.88 -11.60
C ALA A 39 8.17 -12.44 -11.86
N LEU A 40 7.76 -11.69 -10.82
CA LEU A 40 7.41 -10.28 -10.94
C LEU A 40 8.59 -9.43 -11.44
N ARG A 41 9.80 -9.69 -10.94
CA ARG A 41 11.02 -8.99 -11.34
C ARG A 41 11.45 -9.31 -12.78
N MET A 42 11.29 -10.56 -13.23
CA MET A 42 11.50 -10.92 -14.65
C MET A 42 10.50 -10.22 -15.57
N ILE A 43 9.24 -10.09 -15.14
CA ILE A 43 8.18 -9.39 -15.87
C ILE A 43 8.43 -7.87 -15.89
N SER A 44 8.84 -7.26 -14.77
CA SER A 44 9.07 -5.81 -14.67
C SER A 44 10.29 -5.35 -15.48
N LEU A 45 11.31 -6.19 -15.62
CA LEU A 45 12.46 -5.97 -16.51
C LEU A 45 12.11 -6.10 -18.01
N ASN A 46 10.89 -6.52 -18.35
CA ASN A 46 10.35 -6.60 -19.72
C ASN A 46 11.29 -7.30 -20.72
N LEU A 47 11.91 -8.40 -20.30
CA LEU A 47 12.94 -9.14 -21.07
C LEU A 47 12.41 -9.83 -22.34
N GLY A 48 11.13 -9.67 -22.68
CA GLY A 48 10.48 -10.32 -23.82
C GLY A 48 10.33 -11.84 -23.72
N LEU A 49 10.71 -12.42 -22.59
CA LEU A 49 10.71 -13.87 -22.32
C LEU A 49 9.72 -14.20 -21.20
N ASP A 50 8.85 -15.18 -21.42
CA ASP A 50 8.03 -15.78 -20.37
C ASP A 50 8.96 -16.49 -19.36
N PRO A 51 8.85 -16.26 -18.04
CA PRO A 51 9.59 -17.02 -17.03
C PRO A 51 9.57 -18.54 -17.23
N ARG A 52 8.49 -19.12 -17.79
CA ARG A 52 8.38 -20.55 -18.14
C ARG A 52 9.36 -21.00 -19.22
N THR A 53 9.72 -20.08 -20.13
CA THR A 53 10.62 -20.32 -21.27
C THR A 53 12.08 -19.97 -20.98
N PHE A 54 12.35 -19.32 -19.84
CA PHE A 54 13.68 -18.82 -19.52
C PHE A 54 14.70 -19.96 -19.31
N PRO A 55 15.92 -19.84 -19.85
CA PRO A 55 16.96 -20.86 -19.74
C PRO A 55 17.71 -20.76 -18.40
N PHE A 56 17.05 -21.17 -17.32
CA PHE A 56 17.68 -21.30 -16.00
C PHE A 56 18.83 -22.33 -16.02
N ILE A 57 19.88 -22.08 -15.22
CA ILE A 57 20.99 -23.03 -14.98
C ILE A 57 20.46 -24.31 -14.31
N GLU A 58 19.65 -24.14 -13.27
CA GLU A 58 18.84 -25.19 -12.66
C GLU A 58 17.39 -24.71 -12.70
N ARG A 59 16.52 -25.46 -13.39
CA ARG A 59 15.12 -25.05 -13.62
C ARG A 59 14.29 -25.29 -12.34
N PRO A 60 13.46 -24.33 -11.92
CA PRO A 60 12.51 -24.56 -10.84
C PRO A 60 11.48 -25.64 -11.21
N GLU A 61 10.90 -26.28 -10.20
CA GLU A 61 9.71 -27.10 -10.37
C GLU A 61 8.60 -26.32 -11.10
N THR A 62 8.05 -26.90 -12.17
CA THR A 62 7.08 -26.23 -13.04
C THR A 62 5.78 -25.88 -12.34
N GLU A 63 5.40 -26.66 -11.32
CA GLU A 63 4.23 -26.38 -10.48
C GLU A 63 4.45 -25.10 -9.66
N LYS A 64 5.53 -25.01 -8.87
CA LYS A 64 5.91 -23.80 -8.11
C LYS A 64 5.99 -22.54 -8.98
N LEU A 65 6.51 -22.66 -10.22
CA LEU A 65 6.58 -21.53 -11.15
C LEU A 65 5.20 -21.12 -11.69
N ASN A 66 4.31 -22.09 -11.95
CA ASN A 66 2.94 -21.81 -12.36
C ASN A 66 2.13 -21.18 -11.23
N ASP A 67 2.23 -21.71 -10.01
CA ASP A 67 1.57 -21.17 -8.81
C ASP A 67 1.98 -19.71 -8.58
N ALA A 68 3.27 -19.40 -8.70
CA ALA A 68 3.78 -18.04 -8.60
C ALA A 68 3.15 -17.09 -9.64
N LEU A 69 3.07 -17.52 -10.91
CA LEU A 69 2.45 -16.73 -11.99
C LEU A 69 0.94 -16.57 -11.82
N ASP A 70 0.24 -17.59 -11.32
CA ASP A 70 -1.20 -17.54 -11.09
C ASP A 70 -1.54 -16.68 -9.87
N ILE A 71 -0.73 -16.71 -8.81
CA ILE A 71 -0.85 -15.77 -7.67
C ILE A 71 -0.72 -14.31 -8.13
N LEU A 72 0.21 -13.97 -9.04
CA LEU A 72 0.31 -12.63 -9.62
C LEU A 72 -0.95 -12.24 -10.42
N LYS A 73 -1.57 -13.17 -11.17
CA LYS A 73 -2.86 -12.92 -11.85
C LYS A 73 -4.00 -12.70 -10.85
N PHE A 74 -4.06 -13.49 -9.79
CA PHE A 74 -5.07 -13.34 -8.74
C PHE A 74 -4.94 -12.01 -8.00
N GLN A 75 -3.71 -11.49 -7.80
CA GLN A 75 -3.50 -10.14 -7.27
C GLN A 75 -4.15 -9.06 -8.15
N LEU A 76 -4.00 -9.13 -9.48
CA LEU A 76 -4.67 -8.20 -10.40
C LEU A 76 -6.20 -8.28 -10.29
N ILE A 77 -6.77 -9.48 -10.21
CA ILE A 77 -8.21 -9.70 -10.03
C ILE A 77 -8.69 -9.08 -8.70
N ARG A 78 -7.92 -9.20 -7.61
CA ARG A 78 -8.24 -8.56 -6.32
C ARG A 78 -8.34 -7.04 -6.45
N VAL A 79 -7.43 -6.39 -7.19
CA VAL A 79 -7.47 -4.94 -7.44
C VAL A 79 -8.71 -4.54 -8.25
N VAL A 80 -9.07 -5.30 -9.28
CA VAL A 80 -10.28 -5.05 -10.09
C VAL A 80 -11.56 -5.19 -9.25
N ILE A 81 -11.65 -6.21 -8.39
CA ILE A 81 -12.80 -6.39 -7.48
C ILE A 81 -12.88 -5.23 -6.48
N ALA A 82 -11.75 -4.84 -5.87
CA ALA A 82 -11.72 -3.74 -4.91
C ALA A 82 -12.12 -2.40 -5.54
N ALA A 83 -11.72 -2.12 -6.79
CA ALA A 83 -12.18 -0.95 -7.53
C ALA A 83 -13.71 -0.94 -7.76
N GLY A 84 -14.35 -2.11 -7.85
CA GLY A 84 -15.80 -2.25 -7.93
C GLY A 84 -16.53 -2.23 -6.57
N LEU A 85 -15.86 -2.64 -5.49
CA LEU A 85 -16.38 -2.56 -4.12
C LEU A 85 -16.20 -1.17 -3.49
N TYR A 86 -15.19 -0.42 -3.92
CA TYR A 86 -14.87 0.90 -3.42
C TYR A 86 -16.11 1.83 -3.46
N PRO A 87 -16.43 2.58 -2.37
CA PRO A 87 -15.63 2.84 -1.17
C PRO A 87 -15.87 1.88 0.02
N GLN A 88 -16.30 0.63 -0.21
CA GLN A 88 -16.50 -0.38 0.86
C GLN A 88 -15.17 -1.01 1.31
N TYR A 89 -14.39 -0.23 2.07
CA TYR A 89 -13.16 -0.68 2.71
C TYR A 89 -13.14 -0.37 4.21
N THR A 90 -12.25 -1.06 4.92
CA THR A 90 -12.04 -0.87 6.35
C THR A 90 -10.58 -0.57 6.68
N ILE A 91 -10.37 -0.05 7.88
CA ILE A 91 -9.04 0.13 8.46
C ILE A 91 -8.92 -0.88 9.60
N PRO A 92 -7.90 -1.77 9.60
CA PRO A 92 -7.60 -2.64 10.73
C PRO A 92 -7.47 -1.85 12.04
N ASP A 93 -8.08 -2.32 13.13
CA ASP A 93 -7.79 -1.77 14.47
C ASP A 93 -6.32 -2.07 14.84
N PRO A 94 -5.49 -1.06 15.18
CA PRO A 94 -4.06 -1.23 15.42
C PRO A 94 -3.73 -1.91 16.75
N MET A 95 -4.69 -1.99 17.68
CA MET A 95 -4.52 -2.67 18.97
C MET A 95 -4.93 -4.15 18.91
N ASN A 96 -5.55 -4.58 17.81
CA ASN A 96 -6.04 -5.93 17.63
C ASN A 96 -4.94 -6.88 17.12
N LYS A 97 -4.78 -8.03 17.78
CA LYS A 97 -3.85 -9.07 17.35
C LYS A 97 -4.58 -10.00 16.38
N TYR A 98 -4.29 -9.88 15.08
CA TYR A 98 -4.97 -10.66 14.05
C TYR A 98 -4.49 -12.11 14.06
N GLN A 99 -5.10 -12.93 14.91
CA GLN A 99 -4.77 -14.34 15.09
C GLN A 99 -6.03 -15.19 14.96
N HIS A 100 -5.85 -16.45 14.54
CA HIS A 100 -6.96 -17.38 14.41
C HIS A 100 -7.71 -17.56 15.75
N GLY A 101 -9.04 -17.57 15.70
CA GLY A 101 -9.90 -17.72 16.88
C GLY A 101 -10.10 -16.45 17.72
N GLN A 102 -9.49 -15.31 17.37
CA GLN A 102 -9.73 -14.02 18.03
C GLN A 102 -10.79 -13.19 17.29
N GLU A 103 -11.43 -12.26 18.01
CA GLU A 103 -12.29 -11.25 17.38
C GLU A 103 -11.42 -10.27 16.57
N LEU A 104 -11.65 -10.19 15.26
CA LEU A 104 -10.88 -9.38 14.33
C LEU A 104 -11.59 -8.03 14.10
N PHE A 105 -11.11 -6.98 14.76
CA PHE A 105 -11.74 -5.67 14.81
C PHE A 105 -11.29 -4.76 13.66
N VAL A 106 -12.25 -4.21 12.94
CA VAL A 106 -12.00 -3.29 11.82
C VAL A 106 -12.94 -2.09 11.90
N HIS A 107 -12.49 -0.94 11.41
CA HIS A 107 -13.31 0.26 11.35
C HIS A 107 -13.80 0.47 9.92
N THR A 108 -15.12 0.50 9.73
CA THR A 108 -15.73 1.03 8.48
C THR A 108 -15.90 2.54 8.61
N ARG A 109 -16.19 3.23 7.49
CA ARG A 109 -16.50 4.67 7.48
C ARG A 109 -17.74 5.03 8.30
N MET A 110 -18.72 4.11 8.39
CA MET A 110 -20.02 4.37 9.02
C MET A 110 -20.14 3.76 10.43
N LYS A 111 -19.42 2.66 10.71
CA LYS A 111 -19.41 1.97 12.00
C LYS A 111 -17.97 1.61 12.41
N PRO A 112 -17.39 2.25 13.44
CA PRO A 112 -16.15 1.79 14.06
C PRO A 112 -16.39 0.45 14.78
N PHE A 113 -15.31 -0.30 15.07
CA PHE A 113 -15.36 -1.54 15.85
C PHE A 113 -16.33 -2.59 15.27
N SER A 114 -16.39 -2.66 13.93
CA SER A 114 -17.02 -3.78 13.23
C SER A 114 -16.11 -5.00 13.27
N LEU A 115 -16.67 -6.20 13.13
CA LEU A 115 -15.91 -7.44 13.17
C LEU A 115 -15.82 -8.11 11.79
N ILE A 116 -14.70 -8.77 11.48
CA ILE A 116 -14.71 -9.73 10.37
C ILE A 116 -15.57 -10.93 10.79
N HIS A 117 -16.51 -11.34 9.93
CA HIS A 117 -17.38 -12.47 10.22
C HIS A 117 -16.56 -13.76 10.46
N PRO A 118 -16.81 -14.56 11.53
CA PRO A 118 -15.99 -15.74 11.86
C PRO A 118 -15.90 -16.80 10.76
N ASN A 119 -16.92 -16.91 9.90
CA ASN A 119 -16.93 -17.83 8.76
C ASN A 119 -16.26 -17.25 7.49
N SER A 120 -15.63 -16.07 7.57
CA SER A 120 -14.79 -15.56 6.49
C SER A 120 -13.53 -16.42 6.38
N SER A 121 -13.10 -16.72 5.15
CA SER A 121 -11.82 -17.39 4.89
C SER A 121 -10.62 -16.66 5.51
N ILE A 122 -10.70 -15.33 5.61
CA ILE A 122 -9.69 -14.52 6.31
C ILE A 122 -9.67 -14.85 7.80
N ALA A 123 -10.81 -14.89 8.48
CA ALA A 123 -10.87 -15.24 9.91
C ALA A 123 -10.45 -16.69 10.18
N GLN A 124 -10.79 -17.62 9.28
CA GLN A 124 -10.50 -19.04 9.45
C GLN A 124 -9.04 -19.42 9.15
N TYR A 125 -8.43 -18.86 8.11
CA TYR A 125 -7.13 -19.37 7.60
C TYR A 125 -6.03 -18.31 7.49
N HIS A 126 -6.39 -17.02 7.44
CA HIS A 126 -5.46 -15.95 7.04
C HIS A 126 -5.55 -14.70 7.93
N ALA A 127 -5.92 -14.84 9.21
CA ALA A 127 -6.06 -13.72 10.12
C ALA A 127 -4.74 -12.92 10.19
N GLU A 128 -3.62 -13.62 10.37
CA GLU A 128 -2.27 -13.05 10.41
C GLU A 128 -1.85 -12.29 9.14
N SER A 129 -2.56 -12.43 8.01
CA SER A 129 -2.29 -11.61 6.83
C SER A 129 -2.70 -10.15 7.01
N LEU A 130 -3.63 -9.86 7.93
CA LEU A 130 -4.03 -8.51 8.29
C LEU A 130 -3.17 -7.89 9.39
N ASP A 131 -2.34 -8.67 10.07
CA ASP A 131 -1.37 -8.15 11.02
C ASP A 131 -0.24 -7.44 10.25
N ALA A 132 -0.23 -6.11 10.33
CA ALA A 132 0.83 -5.29 9.76
C ALA A 132 2.20 -5.58 10.41
N ARG A 133 2.26 -6.15 11.62
CA ARG A 133 3.49 -6.35 12.41
C ARG A 133 4.28 -5.04 12.56
N ALA A 134 3.54 -3.97 12.83
CA ALA A 134 4.07 -2.62 12.81
C ALA A 134 5.02 -2.32 13.97
N ASP A 135 5.89 -1.34 13.78
CA ASP A 135 6.74 -0.81 14.84
C ASP A 135 5.96 0.05 15.85
N ASN A 136 6.66 0.60 16.84
CA ASN A 136 6.08 1.45 17.89
C ASN A 136 5.40 2.74 17.35
N GLU A 137 5.69 3.16 16.12
CA GLU A 137 5.10 4.33 15.45
C GLU A 137 3.97 3.94 14.46
N GLY A 138 3.68 2.63 14.36
CA GLY A 138 2.68 2.06 13.48
C GLY A 138 3.17 1.81 12.05
N ARG A 139 4.48 1.91 11.79
CA ARG A 139 5.07 1.74 10.45
C ARG A 139 5.22 0.27 10.08
N SER A 140 4.90 -0.06 8.83
CA SER A 140 5.15 -1.38 8.22
C SER A 140 5.10 -1.31 6.68
N VAL A 141 5.76 -2.27 6.03
CA VAL A 141 5.60 -2.57 4.59
C VAL A 141 4.39 -3.50 4.31
N ARG A 142 3.78 -4.09 5.35
CA ARG A 142 2.75 -5.14 5.25
C ARG A 142 1.32 -4.68 5.50
N HIS A 143 1.08 -3.37 5.60
CA HIS A 143 -0.27 -2.83 5.82
C HIS A 143 -1.23 -3.29 4.71
N GLN A 144 -2.33 -3.95 5.11
CA GLN A 144 -3.40 -4.36 4.22
C GLN A 144 -4.73 -3.71 4.59
N ILE A 145 -5.48 -3.30 3.57
CA ILE A 145 -6.84 -2.76 3.67
C ILE A 145 -7.84 -3.87 3.33
N PRO A 146 -8.71 -4.31 4.26
CA PRO A 146 -9.79 -5.22 3.94
C PRO A 146 -10.94 -4.47 3.24
N PHE A 147 -11.17 -4.79 1.98
CA PHE A 147 -12.44 -4.50 1.30
C PHE A 147 -13.50 -5.50 1.75
N TYR A 148 -14.78 -5.13 1.66
CA TYR A 148 -15.90 -6.01 2.00
C TYR A 148 -17.06 -5.85 1.02
N GLY A 149 -17.87 -6.90 0.87
CA GLY A 149 -19.04 -6.89 -0.03
C GLY A 149 -20.39 -6.74 0.67
N LEU A 150 -20.44 -6.92 2.00
CA LEU A 150 -21.65 -6.78 2.79
C LEU A 150 -21.31 -6.39 4.24
N LEU A 151 -22.07 -5.44 4.79
CA LEU A 151 -22.14 -5.17 6.22
C LEU A 151 -23.42 -5.83 6.77
N LEU A 152 -23.26 -6.78 7.68
CA LEU A 152 -24.36 -7.50 8.33
C LEU A 152 -24.57 -6.95 9.75
N GLU A 153 -25.78 -6.46 10.02
CA GLU A 153 -26.14 -5.94 11.34
C GLU A 153 -26.88 -7.01 12.15
N THR A 154 -26.27 -7.43 13.27
CA THR A 154 -26.86 -8.38 14.22
C THR A 154 -26.77 -7.81 15.65
N THR A 155 -26.50 -8.64 16.66
CA THR A 155 -26.07 -8.17 17.99
C THR A 155 -24.72 -7.46 17.94
N LYS A 156 -23.84 -7.83 16.99
CA LYS A 156 -22.62 -7.10 16.62
C LYS A 156 -22.64 -6.80 15.10
N PRO A 157 -22.03 -5.69 14.63
CA PRO A 157 -21.86 -5.42 13.21
C PRO A 157 -20.71 -6.25 12.64
N TYR A 158 -20.96 -7.01 11.57
CA TYR A 158 -19.98 -7.86 10.91
C TYR A 158 -19.76 -7.44 9.44
N ILE A 159 -18.52 -7.47 8.96
CA ILE A 159 -18.21 -7.42 7.53
C ILE A 159 -18.05 -8.83 6.95
N CYS A 160 -18.63 -9.03 5.78
CA CYS A 160 -18.64 -10.29 5.03
C CYS A 160 -18.01 -10.11 3.64
N ASN A 161 -17.61 -11.22 3.02
CA ASN A 161 -16.91 -11.26 1.72
C ASN A 161 -15.66 -10.38 1.71
N VAL A 162 -14.76 -10.64 2.67
CA VAL A 162 -13.58 -9.80 2.93
C VAL A 162 -12.46 -10.08 1.95
N LEU A 163 -11.92 -9.01 1.36
CA LEU A 163 -10.87 -9.02 0.36
C LEU A 163 -9.74 -8.07 0.78
N PRO A 164 -8.65 -8.57 1.40
CA PRO A 164 -7.48 -7.75 1.70
C PRO A 164 -6.80 -7.26 0.41
N LEU A 165 -6.17 -6.10 0.48
CA LEU A 165 -5.21 -5.59 -0.53
C LEU A 165 -4.07 -4.83 0.16
N PRO A 166 -2.88 -4.73 -0.45
CA PRO A 166 -1.84 -3.80 0.02
C PRO A 166 -2.40 -2.38 0.15
N ALA A 167 -2.15 -1.70 1.26
CA ALA A 167 -2.87 -0.47 1.59
C ALA A 167 -2.73 0.62 0.50
N LEU A 168 -1.54 0.79 -0.07
CA LEU A 168 -1.27 1.76 -1.14
C LEU A 168 -2.05 1.48 -2.45
N ALA A 169 -2.58 0.27 -2.66
CA ALA A 169 -3.38 -0.04 -3.84
C ALA A 169 -4.69 0.76 -3.89
N ILE A 170 -5.21 1.24 -2.76
CA ILE A 170 -6.41 2.11 -2.71
C ILE A 170 -6.20 3.42 -3.49
N LEU A 171 -4.96 3.91 -3.54
CA LEU A 171 -4.60 5.13 -4.24
C LEU A 171 -4.86 5.02 -5.75
N LEU A 172 -4.96 3.82 -6.33
CA LEU A 172 -5.27 3.66 -7.75
C LEU A 172 -6.70 4.08 -8.13
N PHE A 173 -7.66 4.06 -7.20
CA PHE A 173 -9.09 4.29 -7.49
C PHE A 173 -9.85 5.15 -6.46
N ALA A 174 -9.20 5.61 -5.38
CA ALA A 174 -9.81 6.53 -4.41
C ALA A 174 -10.31 7.85 -5.02
N LYS A 175 -11.45 8.36 -4.54
CA LYS A 175 -12.14 9.52 -5.09
C LYS A 175 -11.44 10.84 -4.76
N LYS A 176 -10.95 10.98 -3.53
CA LYS A 176 -10.26 12.18 -3.04
C LYS A 176 -8.97 11.72 -2.39
N VAL A 177 -7.84 12.13 -2.94
CA VAL A 177 -6.53 11.91 -2.34
C VAL A 177 -5.89 13.29 -2.15
N LEU A 178 -5.50 13.59 -0.92
CA LEU A 178 -4.80 14.82 -0.56
C LEU A 178 -3.38 14.43 -0.15
N CYS A 179 -2.36 15.13 -0.64
CA CYS A 179 -1.00 14.99 -0.15
C CYS A 179 -0.54 16.29 0.51
N ASP A 180 0.11 16.19 1.66
CA ASP A 180 0.74 17.30 2.40
C ASP A 180 2.24 17.02 2.55
N ASP A 181 3.05 17.88 1.93
CA ASP A 181 4.53 17.87 1.88
C ASP A 181 5.18 16.48 1.70
N TRP A 182 4.58 15.62 0.87
CA TRP A 182 5.01 14.22 0.62
C TRP A 182 5.21 13.35 1.88
N LYS A 183 4.71 13.79 3.04
CA LYS A 183 4.80 13.06 4.32
C LYS A 183 3.49 12.35 4.62
N LEU A 184 2.38 13.03 4.35
CA LEU A 184 1.04 12.61 4.70
C LEU A 184 0.15 12.54 3.46
N VAL A 185 -0.52 11.40 3.28
CA VAL A 185 -1.53 11.21 2.25
C VAL A 185 -2.85 10.86 2.91
N MET A 186 -3.86 11.71 2.74
CA MET A 186 -5.22 11.44 3.20
C MET A 186 -6.06 10.89 2.05
N VAL A 187 -6.83 9.83 2.35
CA VAL A 187 -7.69 9.15 1.39
C VAL A 187 -9.14 9.25 1.86
N ASP A 188 -9.92 9.93 1.03
CA ASP A 188 -11.36 10.15 1.16
C ASP A 188 -11.81 10.73 2.51
N ASP A 189 -10.97 11.50 3.21
CA ASP A 189 -11.25 12.03 4.56
C ASP A 189 -11.55 10.92 5.60
N PHE A 190 -11.05 9.69 5.37
CA PHE A 190 -11.29 8.53 6.24
C PHE A 190 -10.00 7.78 6.62
N ALA A 191 -9.06 7.63 5.69
CA ALA A 191 -7.76 7.02 5.94
C ALA A 191 -6.64 8.05 5.87
N GLU A 192 -5.67 7.90 6.75
CA GLU A 192 -4.42 8.66 6.81
C GLU A 192 -3.26 7.68 6.56
N ILE A 193 -2.36 8.03 5.66
CA ILE A 193 -1.17 7.24 5.31
C ILE A 193 0.05 8.16 5.49
N SER A 194 0.91 7.86 6.46
CA SER A 194 2.19 8.57 6.66
C SER A 194 3.33 7.74 6.11
N PHE A 195 4.25 8.34 5.36
CA PHE A 195 5.42 7.66 4.78
C PHE A 195 6.68 7.86 5.62
N SER A 196 7.54 6.85 5.73
CA SER A 196 8.87 6.99 6.36
C SER A 196 9.80 7.97 5.63
N ARG A 197 9.63 8.14 4.31
CA ARG A 197 10.52 8.93 3.45
C ARG A 197 9.72 9.68 2.38
N ASN A 198 9.88 11.00 2.30
CA ASN A 198 9.21 11.85 1.31
C ASN A 198 9.42 11.35 -0.14
N GLN A 199 10.64 10.94 -0.49
CA GLN A 199 10.99 10.39 -1.80
C GLN A 199 10.13 9.19 -2.20
N GLN A 200 9.83 8.28 -1.25
CA GLN A 200 8.99 7.11 -1.53
C GLN A 200 7.52 7.51 -1.75
N CYS A 201 7.03 8.52 -1.02
CA CYS A 201 5.69 9.07 -1.24
C CYS A 201 5.58 9.70 -2.63
N GLU A 202 6.55 10.54 -3.02
CA GLU A 202 6.59 11.18 -4.33
C GLU A 202 6.58 10.13 -5.46
N GLU A 203 7.45 9.12 -5.40
CA GLU A 203 7.53 8.04 -6.41
C GLU A 203 6.24 7.22 -6.50
N VAL A 204 5.61 6.91 -5.36
CA VAL A 204 4.31 6.23 -5.29
C VAL A 204 3.21 7.09 -5.92
N MET A 205 3.13 8.36 -5.55
CA MET A 205 2.09 9.28 -6.03
C MET A 205 2.24 9.59 -7.52
N GLN A 206 3.45 9.86 -8.02
CA GLN A 206 3.72 10.01 -9.45
C GLN A 206 3.30 8.76 -10.25
N SER A 207 3.60 7.56 -9.72
CA SER A 207 3.20 6.29 -10.34
C SER A 207 1.68 6.12 -10.38
N VAL A 208 1.00 6.43 -9.27
CA VAL A 208 -0.47 6.39 -9.17
C VAL A 208 -1.13 7.36 -10.15
N VAL A 209 -0.67 8.61 -10.20
CA VAL A 209 -1.17 9.65 -11.12
C VAL A 209 -1.07 9.18 -12.57
N LYS A 210 0.10 8.67 -12.96
CA LYS A 210 0.32 8.16 -14.32
C LYS A 210 -0.63 7.01 -14.66
N ILE A 211 -0.80 6.04 -13.74
CA ILE A 211 -1.70 4.89 -13.95
C ILE A 211 -3.15 5.35 -14.04
N ARG A 212 -3.63 6.22 -13.14
CA ARG A 212 -5.00 6.79 -13.17
C ARG A 212 -5.29 7.45 -14.52
N LYS A 213 -4.40 8.32 -14.98
CA LYS A 213 -4.53 9.02 -16.26
C LYS A 213 -4.59 8.05 -17.44
N GLN A 214 -3.63 7.12 -17.53
CA GLN A 214 -3.59 6.12 -18.61
C GLN A 214 -4.81 5.18 -18.60
N LEU A 215 -5.33 4.82 -17.43
CA LEU A 215 -6.51 3.97 -17.26
C LEU A 215 -7.79 4.70 -17.68
N ASN A 216 -7.96 5.96 -17.27
CA ASN A 216 -9.08 6.80 -17.69
C ASN A 216 -9.05 7.05 -19.21
N GLU A 217 -7.89 7.42 -19.76
CA GLU A 217 -7.68 7.55 -21.20
C GLU A 217 -7.99 6.27 -21.99
N GLY A 218 -7.57 5.10 -21.48
CA GLY A 218 -7.85 3.80 -22.08
C GLY A 218 -9.33 3.43 -22.03
N LEU A 219 -10.00 3.72 -20.91
CA LEU A 219 -11.44 3.51 -20.72
C LEU A 219 -12.24 4.41 -21.68
N GLN A 220 -11.92 5.72 -21.74
CA GLN A 220 -12.57 6.67 -22.63
C GLN A 220 -12.42 6.29 -24.12
N ARG A 221 -11.23 5.84 -24.55
CA ARG A 221 -11.01 5.34 -25.91
C ARG A 221 -11.86 4.09 -26.19
N LYS A 222 -11.86 3.10 -25.29
CA LYS A 222 -12.67 1.88 -25.44
C LYS A 222 -14.18 2.14 -25.47
N LEU A 223 -14.69 3.02 -24.60
CA LEU A 223 -16.10 3.41 -24.58
C LEU A 223 -16.55 4.10 -25.88
N ARG A 224 -15.62 4.77 -26.59
CA ARG A 224 -15.85 5.38 -27.92
C ARG A 224 -15.59 4.42 -29.08
N GLY A 225 -15.31 3.14 -28.83
CA GLY A 225 -14.99 2.15 -29.86
C GLY A 225 -13.61 2.35 -30.52
N LEU A 226 -12.73 3.16 -29.94
CA LEU A 226 -11.40 3.44 -30.47
C LEU A 226 -10.38 2.38 -30.03
N MET A 227 -9.42 2.08 -30.91
CA MET A 227 -8.27 1.23 -30.57
C MET A 227 -7.43 1.86 -29.45
N TYR A 228 -6.95 1.02 -28.54
CA TYR A 228 -6.09 1.42 -27.43
C TYR A 228 -4.96 0.40 -27.25
N ASN A 229 -3.72 0.88 -27.18
CA ASN A 229 -2.55 0.05 -26.89
C ASN A 229 -2.31 0.03 -25.36
N PRO A 230 -2.46 -1.11 -24.67
CA PRO A 230 -2.32 -1.19 -23.22
C PRO A 230 -0.87 -1.22 -22.74
N ARG A 231 0.13 -1.30 -23.63
CA ARG A 231 1.53 -1.57 -23.28
C ARG A 231 2.08 -0.63 -22.20
N GLU A 232 1.97 0.69 -22.38
CA GLU A 232 2.51 1.66 -21.42
C GLU A 232 1.81 1.62 -20.05
N LEU A 233 0.51 1.30 -20.03
CA LEU A 233 -0.26 1.10 -18.81
C LEU A 233 0.18 -0.18 -18.10
N SER A 234 0.39 -1.27 -18.84
CA SER A 234 0.92 -2.52 -18.29
C SER A 234 2.33 -2.36 -17.72
N GLU A 235 3.22 -1.65 -18.43
CA GLU A 235 4.57 -1.32 -17.94
C GLU A 235 4.53 -0.46 -16.67
N SER A 236 3.61 0.53 -16.61
CA SER A 236 3.44 1.37 -15.42
C SER A 236 2.84 0.62 -14.23
N ILE A 237 1.84 -0.25 -14.45
CA ILE A 237 1.27 -1.14 -13.41
C ILE A 237 2.32 -2.13 -12.89
N ASN A 238 3.10 -2.76 -13.78
CA ASN A 238 4.15 -3.71 -13.36
C ASN A 238 5.23 -3.01 -12.52
N ARG A 239 5.62 -1.79 -12.88
CA ARG A 239 6.55 -0.97 -12.08
C ARG A 239 5.96 -0.62 -10.71
N PHE A 240 4.69 -0.25 -10.64
CA PHE A 240 4.02 0.05 -9.37
C PHE A 240 3.90 -1.20 -8.48
N ALA A 241 3.50 -2.34 -9.06
CA ALA A 241 3.45 -3.62 -8.34
C ALA A 241 4.83 -4.02 -7.79
N TYR A 242 5.91 -3.78 -8.56
CA TYR A 242 7.28 -4.00 -8.10
C TYR A 242 7.65 -3.07 -6.93
N VAL A 243 7.31 -1.77 -6.97
CA VAL A 243 7.50 -0.83 -5.85
C VAL A 243 6.74 -1.28 -4.59
N LEU A 244 5.52 -1.81 -4.74
CA LEU A 244 4.76 -2.35 -3.60
C LEU A 244 5.31 -3.68 -3.04
N ALA A 245 6.07 -4.45 -3.83
CA ALA A 245 6.56 -5.77 -3.45
C ALA A 245 8.02 -5.77 -2.95
N GLU A 246 8.92 -5.05 -3.63
CA GLU A 246 10.36 -4.96 -3.33
C GLU A 246 10.82 -3.55 -2.90
N GLY A 247 9.97 -2.51 -2.97
CA GLY A 247 10.39 -1.13 -2.73
C GLY A 247 10.60 -0.73 -1.26
N ASP A 248 10.42 -1.67 -0.31
CA ASP A 248 10.45 -1.47 1.15
C ASP A 248 9.76 -0.15 1.57
N VAL A 249 8.56 0.08 1.06
CA VAL A 249 7.77 1.29 1.30
C VAL A 249 7.09 1.19 2.66
N GLU A 250 7.80 1.59 3.70
CA GLU A 250 7.28 1.69 5.05
C GLU A 250 6.27 2.83 5.17
N ILE A 251 5.05 2.48 5.60
CA ILE A 251 3.98 3.43 5.89
C ILE A 251 3.37 3.18 7.26
N SER A 252 2.85 4.22 7.90
CA SER A 252 1.90 4.11 9.01
C SER A 252 0.50 4.40 8.46
N MET A 253 -0.48 3.54 8.74
CA MET A 253 -1.87 3.73 8.30
C MET A 253 -2.81 3.87 9.49
N LYS A 254 -3.63 4.92 9.51
CA LYS A 254 -4.55 5.24 10.60
C LYS A 254 -5.92 5.68 10.08
N ARG A 255 -6.93 5.58 10.93
CA ARG A 255 -8.26 6.14 10.68
C ARG A 255 -8.31 7.60 11.11
N ILE A 256 -8.76 8.47 10.23
CA ILE A 256 -9.04 9.88 10.56
C ILE A 256 -10.26 9.91 11.50
N VAL A 257 -10.09 10.48 12.69
CA VAL A 257 -11.17 10.69 13.67
C VAL A 257 -11.54 12.18 13.80
N HIS A 258 -10.56 13.05 13.54
CA HIS A 258 -10.70 14.50 13.47
C HIS A 258 -9.86 15.00 12.29
N PRO A 259 -10.26 16.06 11.56
CA PRO A 259 -9.43 16.63 10.51
C PRO A 259 -8.08 17.13 11.06
N PRO A 260 -6.99 17.10 10.27
CA PRO A 260 -5.70 17.67 10.67
C PRO A 260 -5.84 19.15 11.03
N ARG A 261 -5.04 19.62 11.99
CA ARG A 261 -5.14 20.99 12.52
C ARG A 261 -4.48 22.06 11.64
N THR A 262 -3.54 21.64 10.81
CA THR A 262 -2.79 22.46 9.85
C THR A 262 -2.44 21.56 8.67
N LEU A 263 -2.70 22.04 7.46
CA LEU A 263 -2.19 21.51 6.20
C LEU A 263 -1.52 22.70 5.52
N GLU A 264 -0.28 22.55 5.06
CA GLU A 264 0.52 23.70 4.61
C GLU A 264 0.69 23.71 3.10
N ASN A 265 0.90 22.56 2.47
CA ASN A 265 1.10 22.45 1.01
C ASN A 265 0.23 21.33 0.44
N VAL A 266 -1.06 21.63 0.18
CA VAL A 266 -2.05 20.63 -0.24
C VAL A 266 -2.03 20.43 -1.76
N GLY A 267 -1.65 19.23 -2.18
CA GLY A 267 -1.93 18.72 -3.52
C GLY A 267 -3.20 17.87 -3.53
N PHE A 268 -4.16 18.20 -4.40
CA PHE A 268 -5.38 17.43 -4.66
C PHE A 268 -5.16 16.50 -5.85
N PHE A 269 -5.34 15.19 -5.63
CA PHE A 269 -5.13 14.15 -6.63
C PHE A 269 -6.47 13.54 -7.03
N LEU A 270 -6.98 13.98 -8.18
CA LEU A 270 -8.31 13.68 -8.69
C LEU A 270 -8.41 12.24 -9.27
N PRO A 271 -9.63 11.65 -9.35
CA PRO A 271 -9.82 10.26 -9.81
C PRO A 271 -9.35 10.01 -11.25
N ASN A 272 -9.43 11.05 -12.08
CA ASN A 272 -9.01 11.05 -13.48
C ASN A 272 -7.47 11.07 -13.65
N GLY A 273 -6.70 11.29 -12.58
CA GLY A 273 -5.25 11.46 -12.62
C GLY A 273 -4.78 12.89 -12.88
N GLU A 274 -5.65 13.89 -12.72
CA GLU A 274 -5.24 15.29 -12.66
C GLU A 274 -4.78 15.65 -11.23
N VAL A 275 -3.91 16.66 -11.14
CA VAL A 275 -3.40 17.19 -9.88
C VAL A 275 -3.67 18.69 -9.85
N GLU A 276 -4.44 19.12 -8.86
CA GLU A 276 -4.64 20.54 -8.54
C GLU A 276 -3.73 20.85 -7.36
N ILE A 277 -2.96 21.94 -7.43
CA ILE A 277 -2.08 22.40 -6.36
C ILE A 277 -2.66 23.72 -5.87
N ASP A 278 -2.92 23.86 -4.58
CA ASP A 278 -3.26 25.15 -3.98
C ASP A 278 -2.01 26.05 -3.98
N ASN A 279 -1.83 26.79 -5.08
CA ASN A 279 -0.98 27.97 -5.11
C ASN A 279 -1.79 29.18 -4.62
N GLU A 280 -2.21 29.17 -3.35
CA GLU A 280 -2.70 30.38 -2.70
C GLU A 280 -1.49 31.26 -2.31
N ASP A 281 -0.92 31.93 -3.32
CA ASP A 281 -0.18 33.17 -3.09
C ASP A 281 -1.17 34.18 -2.49
N TYR A 282 -1.24 34.24 -1.16
CA TYR A 282 -1.89 35.34 -0.45
C TYR A 282 -1.11 36.62 -0.72
N GLU A 283 -1.39 37.29 -1.84
CA GLU A 283 -1.08 38.70 -2.00
C GLU A 283 -1.83 39.46 -0.89
N ILE A 284 -1.10 39.72 0.19
CA ILE A 284 -1.53 40.67 1.22
C ILE A 284 -1.52 42.03 0.53
N GLU A 285 -2.66 42.45 0.00
CA GLU A 285 -2.91 43.84 -0.34
C GLU A 285 -2.68 44.66 0.93
N ASN A 286 -1.50 45.28 1.03
CA ASN A 286 -1.17 46.26 2.05
C ASN A 286 -2.07 47.48 1.85
N THR A 287 -3.30 47.41 2.34
CA THR A 287 -4.11 48.59 2.61
C THR A 287 -3.44 49.32 3.77
N GLU A 288 -2.60 50.30 3.44
CA GLU A 288 -2.03 51.23 4.40
C GLU A 288 -3.17 51.91 5.16
N VAL A 289 -3.42 51.49 6.40
CA VAL A 289 -4.33 52.18 7.32
C VAL A 289 -3.59 53.40 7.84
N ASP A 290 -3.80 54.51 7.14
CA ASP A 290 -3.20 55.81 7.42
C ASP A 290 -3.74 56.36 8.77
N TYR A 291 -2.98 56.15 9.84
CA TYR A 291 -3.29 56.67 11.18
C TYR A 291 -2.94 58.17 11.26
N SER A 292 -3.78 59.02 10.67
CA SER A 292 -3.74 60.45 10.89
C SER A 292 -4.23 60.79 12.31
N ASP A 293 -3.29 61.13 13.17
CA ASP A 293 -3.54 61.58 14.54
C ASP A 293 -4.29 62.93 14.53
N SER A 294 -5.51 62.96 15.07
CA SER A 294 -6.24 64.18 15.37
C SER A 294 -7.09 64.01 16.62
N GLY A 295 -6.63 64.57 17.74
CA GLY A 295 -7.24 64.36 19.06
C GLY A 295 -8.59 65.04 19.28
N GLY A 296 -9.36 64.48 20.21
CA GLY A 296 -10.61 65.03 20.74
C GLY A 296 -10.80 64.64 22.21
N GLN A 297 -11.06 65.62 23.07
CA GLN A 297 -11.25 65.43 24.51
C GLN A 297 -12.69 65.00 24.82
N GLU A 298 -12.89 64.08 25.77
CA GLU A 298 -14.05 64.05 26.69
C GLU A 298 -13.71 63.14 27.88
N ARG A 299 -13.36 63.71 29.05
CA ARG A 299 -14.27 64.00 30.18
C ARG A 299 -15.04 62.79 30.70
N VAL A 300 -14.42 62.11 31.68
CA VAL A 300 -15.13 61.28 32.67
C VAL A 300 -15.87 62.20 33.64
N VAL A 301 -17.15 61.87 33.92
CA VAL A 301 -17.93 62.42 35.03
C VAL A 301 -18.42 61.23 35.86
N GLU A 302 -18.38 61.38 37.18
CA GLU A 302 -18.77 60.36 38.16
C GLU A 302 -20.29 60.22 38.26
N ASP A 303 -20.76 58.98 38.46
CA ASP A 303 -21.64 58.55 39.58
C ASP A 303 -21.68 57.00 39.65
#